data_AF-A0A6C0BE97-F1
#
_entry.id   AF-A0A6C0BE97-F1
#
_cell.length_a   1.000
_cell.length_b   1.000
_cell.length_c   1.000
_cell.angle_alpha   90.00
_cell.angle_beta   90.00
_cell.angle_gamma   90.00
#
_symmetry.space_group_name_H-M   'P 1'
#
loop_
_entity.id
_entity.type
_entity.pdbx_description
1 polymer ?
#
loop_
_entity_poly.entity_id
_entity_poly.type
_entity_poly.pdbx_seq_one_letter_code
_entity_poly.pdbx_strand_id
1 'polypeptide(L)'
;MPRNPYWELIQSYPNKSWDYSIISQNPNITWDIVQANPDKPWRYKWLSRNPNITWEIVQANPDKKWDYTRLSYNPNITLDIVKANPDKNWSYEFLSQNSTITWETVINNPDIPWDYSLLSSNLNITWDIVQANPDKKWDYTRLSCNPNITWKIIKANLDKPWDFKRFSNNINASWENVCENPEYDWSYGLLSLNPNITFKIMKENPQHNWSYYFISFNINITWNIIIENPDTDWVFIELISNANITPKIINENIDTFYTILKNFQYNKLNYNDYFQSRIYKKRMTAQMHSAIYCELIQRACTPARLYQWNEGAAEDFPEEYLQECSKYK
;
A
#
# COMPACT_ATOMS: atom_id res chain seq x y z
N MET A 1 -1.22 -16.97 -14.41
CA MET A 1 -1.35 -15.78 -13.52
C MET A 1 -0.18 -14.86 -13.76
N PRO A 2 -0.41 -13.54 -13.75
CA PRO A 2 0.69 -12.58 -13.75
C PRO A 2 1.65 -12.84 -12.59
N ARG A 3 2.96 -12.73 -12.84
CA ARG A 3 4.00 -13.02 -11.84
C ARG A 3 3.94 -12.00 -10.70
N ASN A 4 3.77 -12.46 -9.47
CA ASN A 4 3.76 -11.62 -8.28
C ASN A 4 4.94 -12.01 -7.39
N PRO A 5 6.06 -11.25 -7.43
CA PRO A 5 7.28 -11.67 -6.73
C PRO A 5 7.14 -11.77 -5.21
N TYR A 6 6.21 -11.00 -4.61
CA TYR A 6 5.90 -11.12 -3.19
C TYR A 6 5.25 -12.47 -2.88
N TRP A 7 4.24 -12.85 -3.65
CA TRP A 7 3.55 -14.13 -3.48
C TRP A 7 4.43 -15.33 -3.86
N GLU A 8 5.21 -15.22 -4.94
CA GLU A 8 6.17 -16.25 -5.36
C GLU A 8 7.20 -16.55 -4.27
N LEU A 9 7.69 -15.52 -3.57
CA LEU A 9 8.61 -15.74 -2.45
C LEU A 9 7.90 -16.50 -1.30
N ILE A 10 6.67 -16.12 -0.95
CA ILE A 10 5.90 -16.83 0.09
C ILE A 10 5.68 -18.30 -0.29
N GLN A 11 5.32 -18.57 -1.55
CA GLN A 11 5.10 -19.93 -2.06
C GLN A 11 6.37 -20.77 -2.08
N SER A 12 7.53 -20.15 -2.30
CA SER A 12 8.84 -20.84 -2.33
C SER A 12 9.26 -21.36 -0.95
N TYR A 13 8.66 -20.86 0.14
CA TYR A 13 8.97 -21.27 1.51
C TYR A 13 7.71 -21.69 2.28
N PRO A 14 7.04 -22.79 1.88
CA PRO A 14 5.75 -23.21 2.45
C PRO A 14 5.86 -23.65 3.91
N ASN A 15 7.06 -24.04 4.37
CA ASN A 15 7.31 -24.48 5.75
C ASN A 15 7.51 -23.32 6.73
N LYS A 16 7.58 -22.07 6.26
CA LYS A 16 7.64 -20.91 7.16
C LYS A 16 6.25 -20.62 7.72
N SER A 17 6.19 -20.21 8.99
CA SER A 17 4.94 -19.85 9.66
C SER A 17 4.50 -18.46 9.21
N TRP A 18 3.77 -18.43 8.09
CA TRP A 18 3.18 -17.23 7.50
C TRP A 18 1.88 -16.86 8.20
N ASP A 19 1.73 -15.61 8.63
CA ASP A 19 0.48 -15.09 9.20
C ASP A 19 -0.41 -14.54 8.10
N TYR A 20 -1.44 -15.32 7.76
CA TYR A 20 -2.41 -14.94 6.75
C TYR A 20 -3.27 -13.74 7.11
N SER A 21 -3.31 -13.30 8.36
CA SER A 21 -3.93 -12.02 8.73
C SER A 21 -3.17 -10.85 8.11
N ILE A 22 -1.84 -10.90 8.17
CA ILE A 22 -0.94 -9.88 7.62
C ILE A 22 -0.88 -9.98 6.10
N ILE A 23 -0.75 -11.19 5.56
CA ILE A 23 -0.72 -11.41 4.11
C ILE A 23 -2.03 -10.96 3.47
N SER A 24 -3.19 -11.27 4.08
CA SER A 24 -4.51 -10.87 3.55
C SER A 24 -4.68 -9.36 3.40
N GLN A 25 -4.12 -8.55 4.30
CA GLN A 25 -4.18 -7.09 4.19
C GLN A 25 -3.05 -6.50 3.33
N ASN A 26 -2.08 -7.30 2.90
CA ASN A 26 -0.90 -6.80 2.19
C ASN A 26 -1.30 -6.36 0.77
N PRO A 27 -0.96 -5.12 0.35
CA PRO A 27 -1.35 -4.59 -0.96
C PRO A 27 -0.65 -5.29 -2.15
N ASN A 28 0.30 -6.19 -1.90
CA ASN A 28 0.82 -7.09 -2.92
C ASN A 28 -0.13 -8.27 -3.22
N ILE A 29 -1.10 -8.57 -2.36
CA ILE A 29 -2.07 -9.64 -2.58
C ILE A 29 -3.27 -9.12 -3.36
N THR A 30 -3.51 -9.72 -4.53
CA THR A 30 -4.66 -9.45 -5.39
C THR A 30 -5.76 -10.48 -5.16
N TRP A 31 -6.97 -10.17 -5.61
CA TRP A 31 -8.08 -11.12 -5.57
C TRP A 31 -7.80 -12.37 -6.42
N ASP A 32 -7.14 -12.24 -7.57
CA ASP A 32 -6.74 -13.39 -8.40
C ASP A 32 -5.86 -14.38 -7.62
N ILE A 33 -4.92 -13.89 -6.81
CA ILE A 33 -4.08 -14.73 -5.95
C ILE A 33 -4.93 -15.47 -4.92
N VAL A 34 -5.92 -14.80 -4.33
CA VAL A 34 -6.84 -15.40 -3.36
C VAL A 34 -7.68 -16.50 -4.01
N GLN A 35 -8.27 -16.22 -5.18
CA GLN A 35 -9.09 -17.19 -5.93
C GLN A 35 -8.28 -18.40 -6.41
N ALA A 36 -7.05 -18.17 -6.83
CA ALA A 36 -6.12 -19.20 -7.29
C ALA A 36 -5.63 -20.16 -6.21
N ASN A 37 -5.68 -19.73 -4.95
CA ASN A 37 -5.13 -20.47 -3.81
C ASN A 37 -6.19 -20.62 -2.71
N PRO A 38 -7.34 -21.28 -3.00
CA PRO A 38 -8.48 -21.33 -2.08
C PRO A 38 -8.22 -22.20 -0.84
N ASP A 39 -7.19 -23.06 -0.88
CA ASP A 39 -6.74 -23.89 0.23
C ASP A 39 -6.04 -23.09 1.34
N LYS A 40 -5.61 -21.86 1.04
CA LYS A 40 -4.92 -21.01 2.01
C LYS A 40 -5.90 -20.36 2.99
N PRO A 41 -5.50 -20.16 4.26
CA PRO A 41 -6.39 -19.65 5.31
C PRO A 41 -6.57 -18.12 5.23
N TRP A 42 -6.99 -17.62 4.07
CA TRP A 42 -7.27 -16.20 3.82
C TRP A 42 -8.25 -15.64 4.86
N ARG A 43 -7.92 -14.46 5.37
CA ARG A 43 -8.70 -13.79 6.41
C ARG A 43 -9.51 -12.65 5.76
N TYR A 44 -10.76 -12.94 5.41
CA TYR A 44 -11.65 -11.99 4.73
C TYR A 44 -11.87 -10.67 5.48
N LYS A 45 -11.86 -10.71 6.81
CA LYS A 45 -11.82 -9.50 7.66
C LYS A 45 -10.65 -8.58 7.32
N TRP A 46 -9.46 -9.14 7.05
CA TRP A 46 -8.26 -8.38 6.69
C TRP A 46 -8.19 -8.05 5.19
N LEU A 47 -8.69 -8.94 4.32
CA LEU A 47 -8.89 -8.63 2.90
C LEU A 47 -9.84 -7.44 2.69
N SER A 48 -10.83 -7.26 3.58
CA SER A 48 -11.77 -6.12 3.52
C SER A 48 -11.06 -4.75 3.52
N ARG A 49 -9.85 -4.65 4.08
CA ARG A 49 -9.03 -3.42 4.07
C ARG A 49 -8.02 -3.37 2.92
N ASN A 50 -7.86 -4.47 2.17
CA ASN A 50 -6.86 -4.58 1.12
C ASN A 50 -7.29 -3.73 -0.10
N PRO A 51 -6.42 -2.83 -0.61
CA PRO A 51 -6.76 -1.94 -1.73
C PRO A 51 -7.00 -2.66 -3.07
N ASN A 52 -6.72 -3.96 -3.16
CA ASN A 52 -7.05 -4.76 -4.35
C ASN A 52 -8.42 -5.45 -4.25
N ILE A 53 -9.18 -5.23 -3.17
CA ILE A 53 -10.58 -5.67 -3.05
C ILE A 53 -11.49 -4.51 -3.45
N THR A 54 -12.23 -4.70 -4.54
CA THR A 54 -13.23 -3.76 -5.04
C THR A 54 -14.63 -4.12 -4.54
N TRP A 55 -15.57 -3.20 -4.70
CA TRP A 55 -16.96 -3.48 -4.35
C TRP A 55 -17.57 -4.59 -5.22
N GLU A 56 -17.21 -4.67 -6.50
CA GLU A 56 -17.67 -5.71 -7.42
C GLU A 56 -17.22 -7.10 -6.94
N ILE A 57 -15.99 -7.22 -6.42
CA ILE A 57 -15.50 -8.46 -5.81
C ILE A 57 -16.35 -8.84 -4.59
N VAL A 58 -16.66 -7.88 -3.73
CA VAL A 58 -17.50 -8.10 -2.54
C VAL A 58 -18.90 -8.56 -2.95
N GLN A 59 -19.52 -7.91 -3.93
CA GLN A 59 -20.85 -8.24 -4.44
C GLN A 59 -20.90 -9.61 -5.13
N ALA A 60 -19.88 -9.95 -5.91
CA ALA A 60 -19.81 -11.23 -6.62
C ALA A 60 -19.53 -12.42 -5.69
N ASN A 61 -19.07 -12.18 -4.46
CA ASN A 61 -18.70 -13.22 -3.50
C ASN A 61 -19.38 -12.99 -2.13
N PRO A 62 -20.73 -13.02 -2.08
CA PRO A 62 -21.49 -12.68 -0.88
C PRO A 62 -21.39 -13.76 0.22
N ASP A 63 -20.93 -14.97 -0.12
CA ASP A 63 -20.70 -16.07 0.82
C ASP A 63 -19.47 -15.83 1.73
N LYS A 64 -18.59 -14.91 1.35
CA LYS A 64 -17.39 -14.59 2.12
C LYS A 64 -17.72 -13.65 3.28
N LYS A 65 -17.02 -13.86 4.40
CA LYS A 65 -17.19 -13.09 5.64
C LYS A 65 -16.48 -11.74 5.57
N TRP A 66 -16.95 -10.86 4.69
CA TRP A 66 -16.48 -9.48 4.57
C TRP A 66 -16.80 -8.67 5.84
N ASP A 67 -15.90 -7.77 6.22
CA ASP A 67 -16.04 -6.85 7.35
C ASP A 67 -16.34 -5.45 6.80
N TYR A 68 -17.62 -5.06 6.82
CA TYR A 68 -18.11 -3.79 6.27
C TYR A 68 -17.57 -2.56 7.01
N THR A 69 -17.30 -2.69 8.31
CA THR A 69 -16.60 -1.66 9.08
C THR A 69 -15.22 -1.41 8.47
N ARG A 70 -14.46 -2.46 8.15
CA ARG A 70 -13.13 -2.31 7.50
C ARG A 70 -13.19 -1.90 6.04
N LEU A 71 -14.21 -2.36 5.30
CA LEU A 71 -14.46 -1.90 3.94
C LEU A 71 -14.72 -0.39 3.91
N SER A 72 -15.26 0.21 4.98
CA SER A 72 -15.46 1.67 5.06
C SER A 72 -14.15 2.46 4.92
N TYR A 73 -12.99 1.87 5.24
CA TYR A 73 -11.67 2.47 5.05
C TYR A 73 -11.05 2.14 3.68
N ASN A 74 -11.64 1.23 2.91
CA ASN A 74 -11.06 0.72 1.67
C ASN A 74 -11.19 1.76 0.54
N PRO A 75 -10.11 2.08 -0.19
CA PRO A 75 -10.13 3.12 -1.24
C PRO A 75 -11.07 2.82 -2.42
N ASN A 76 -11.56 1.58 -2.57
CA ASN A 76 -12.54 1.23 -3.60
C ASN A 76 -14.00 1.32 -3.11
N ILE A 77 -14.24 1.77 -1.88
CA ILE A 77 -15.59 1.99 -1.34
C ILE A 77 -15.87 3.49 -1.30
N THR A 78 -16.84 3.92 -2.12
CA THR A 78 -17.31 5.30 -2.19
C THR A 78 -18.51 5.52 -1.26
N LEU A 79 -18.81 6.79 -0.95
CA LEU A 79 -20.01 7.13 -0.19
C LEU A 79 -21.31 6.68 -0.91
N ASP A 80 -21.33 6.71 -2.24
CA ASP A 80 -22.51 6.26 -3.01
C ASP A 80 -22.76 4.77 -2.83
N ILE A 81 -21.71 3.94 -2.78
CA ILE A 81 -21.81 2.51 -2.47
C ILE A 81 -22.41 2.33 -1.06
N VAL A 82 -21.93 3.10 -0.08
CA VAL A 82 -22.44 3.05 1.29
C VAL A 82 -23.93 3.41 1.33
N LYS A 83 -24.34 4.50 0.67
CA LYS A 83 -25.74 4.95 0.60
C LYS A 83 -26.65 3.98 -0.14
N ALA A 84 -26.16 3.32 -1.18
CA ALA A 84 -26.91 2.33 -1.94
C ALA A 84 -27.11 1.01 -1.17
N ASN A 85 -26.33 0.76 -0.12
CA ASN A 85 -26.35 -0.47 0.67
C ASN A 85 -26.47 -0.18 2.18
N PRO A 86 -27.56 0.49 2.61
CA PRO A 86 -27.70 0.97 3.99
C PRO A 86 -27.91 -0.16 5.01
N ASP A 87 -28.23 -1.38 4.56
CA ASP A 87 -28.41 -2.57 5.40
C ASP A 87 -27.08 -3.13 5.94
N LYS A 88 -25.94 -2.68 5.41
CA LYS A 88 -24.62 -3.14 5.85
C LYS A 88 -24.09 -2.29 7.01
N ASN A 89 -23.30 -2.92 7.87
CA ASN A 89 -22.74 -2.27 9.05
C ASN A 89 -21.47 -1.44 8.72
N TRP A 90 -21.68 -0.34 8.00
CA TRP A 90 -20.64 0.64 7.65
C TRP A 90 -20.21 1.47 8.87
N SER A 91 -18.95 1.91 8.88
CA SER A 91 -18.41 2.83 9.88
C SER A 91 -18.14 4.20 9.25
N TYR A 92 -18.95 5.19 9.62
CA TYR A 92 -18.76 6.58 9.17
C TYR A 92 -17.48 7.22 9.74
N GLU A 93 -17.02 6.76 10.90
CA GLU A 93 -15.71 7.12 11.46
C GLU A 93 -14.61 6.71 10.47
N PHE A 94 -14.55 5.43 10.06
CA PHE A 94 -13.55 4.98 9.09
C PHE A 94 -13.77 5.53 7.69
N LEU A 95 -15.02 5.81 7.31
CA LEU A 95 -15.33 6.51 6.07
C LEU A 95 -14.74 7.93 6.06
N SER A 96 -14.77 8.64 7.19
CA SER A 96 -14.17 9.98 7.33
C SER A 96 -12.67 10.00 7.00
N GLN A 97 -11.97 8.89 7.25
CA GLN A 97 -10.56 8.74 6.92
C GLN A 97 -10.30 8.15 5.51
N ASN A 98 -11.34 7.74 4.79
CA ASN A 98 -11.22 7.12 3.49
C ASN A 98 -10.73 8.13 2.44
N SER A 99 -9.76 7.73 1.61
CA SER A 99 -9.15 8.59 0.60
C SER A 99 -10.10 9.05 -0.52
N THR A 100 -11.28 8.44 -0.64
CA THR A 100 -12.32 8.88 -1.58
C THR A 100 -13.15 10.05 -1.04
N ILE A 101 -13.12 10.31 0.27
CA ILE A 101 -13.87 11.42 0.87
C ILE A 101 -13.10 12.72 0.66
N THR A 102 -13.73 13.64 -0.07
CA THR A 102 -13.23 15.01 -0.27
C THR A 102 -13.99 15.98 0.64
N TRP A 103 -13.49 17.21 0.76
CA TRP A 103 -14.24 18.25 1.46
C TRP A 103 -15.60 18.54 0.81
N GLU A 104 -15.70 18.47 -0.52
CA GLU A 104 -16.96 18.59 -1.24
C GLU A 104 -17.96 17.50 -0.82
N THR A 105 -17.51 16.26 -0.68
CA THR A 105 -18.33 15.17 -0.15
C THR A 105 -18.83 15.47 1.25
N VAL A 106 -18.01 16.05 2.12
CA VAL A 106 -18.41 16.39 3.50
C VAL A 106 -19.50 17.46 3.51
N ILE A 107 -19.33 18.57 2.77
CA ILE A 107 -20.29 19.69 2.77
C ILE A 107 -21.61 19.35 2.09
N ASN A 108 -21.59 18.49 1.05
CA ASN A 108 -22.79 18.07 0.34
C ASN A 108 -23.61 17.02 1.11
N ASN A 109 -23.06 16.50 2.22
CA ASN A 109 -23.69 15.47 3.04
C ASN A 109 -23.57 15.82 4.53
N PRO A 110 -24.20 16.93 4.97
CA PRO A 110 -24.05 17.45 6.34
C PRO A 110 -24.78 16.60 7.40
N ASP A 111 -25.66 15.71 6.98
CA ASP A 111 -26.40 14.76 7.81
C ASP A 111 -25.54 13.56 8.24
N ILE A 112 -24.43 13.30 7.56
CA ILE A 112 -23.49 12.25 7.92
C ILE A 112 -22.67 12.69 9.14
N PRO A 113 -22.52 11.84 10.17
CA PRO A 113 -21.73 12.16 11.36
C PRO A 113 -20.22 12.03 11.07
N TRP A 114 -19.67 12.96 10.30
CA TRP A 114 -18.26 13.01 9.97
C TRP A 114 -17.38 13.21 11.21
N ASP A 115 -16.32 12.40 11.34
CA ASP A 115 -15.31 12.57 12.36
C ASP A 115 -14.23 13.54 11.88
N TYR A 116 -14.27 14.78 12.39
CA TYR A 116 -13.32 15.83 12.04
C TYR A 116 -11.90 15.58 12.53
N SER A 117 -11.71 14.81 13.61
CA SER A 117 -10.37 14.37 14.02
C SER A 117 -9.80 13.41 12.98
N LEU A 118 -10.58 12.45 12.48
CA LEU A 118 -10.10 11.55 11.43
C LEU A 118 -9.93 12.24 10.07
N LEU A 119 -10.82 13.18 9.72
CA LEU A 119 -10.66 14.03 8.54
C LEU A 119 -9.35 14.82 8.58
N SER A 120 -8.87 15.26 9.75
CA SER A 120 -7.56 15.92 9.87
C SER A 120 -6.39 15.07 9.33
N SER A 121 -6.53 13.74 9.28
CA SER A 121 -5.53 12.85 8.68
C SER A 121 -5.78 12.50 7.21
N ASN A 122 -6.89 12.97 6.63
CA ASN A 122 -7.29 12.68 5.26
C ASN A 122 -6.50 13.55 4.26
N LEU A 123 -5.99 12.94 3.19
CA LEU A 123 -5.18 13.58 2.14
C LEU A 123 -5.96 14.63 1.32
N ASN A 124 -7.29 14.61 1.37
CA ASN A 124 -8.13 15.60 0.69
C ASN A 124 -8.46 16.81 1.56
N ILE A 125 -7.98 16.86 2.81
CA ILE A 125 -8.12 18.03 3.68
C ILE A 125 -6.86 18.89 3.55
N THR A 126 -7.03 20.11 3.03
CA THR A 126 -5.97 21.11 2.89
C THR A 126 -6.00 22.11 4.04
N TRP A 127 -4.93 22.88 4.21
CA TRP A 127 -4.91 23.95 5.20
C TRP A 127 -5.97 25.02 4.93
N ASP A 128 -6.23 25.38 3.68
CA ASP A 128 -7.25 26.38 3.33
C ASP A 128 -8.65 25.94 3.80
N ILE A 129 -8.95 24.64 3.71
CA ILE A 129 -10.20 24.07 4.24
C ILE A 129 -10.25 24.23 5.76
N VAL A 130 -9.18 23.88 6.46
CA VAL A 130 -9.09 24.00 7.92
C VAL A 130 -9.27 25.47 8.35
N GLN A 131 -8.58 26.39 7.67
CA GLN A 131 -8.63 27.82 7.96
C GLN A 131 -10.00 28.44 7.67
N ALA A 132 -10.67 28.02 6.60
CA ALA A 132 -12.01 28.50 6.26
C ALA A 132 -13.12 27.96 7.19
N ASN A 133 -12.84 26.88 7.95
CA ASN A 133 -13.81 26.20 8.81
C ASN A 133 -13.28 26.02 10.25
N PRO A 134 -13.00 27.12 10.98
CA PRO A 134 -12.36 27.07 12.29
C PRO A 134 -13.30 26.56 13.40
N ASP A 135 -14.61 26.50 13.15
CA ASP A 135 -15.61 25.97 14.09
C ASP A 135 -15.56 24.44 14.19
N LYS A 136 -14.93 23.75 13.23
CA LYS A 136 -14.80 22.30 13.24
C LYS A 136 -13.71 21.86 14.21
N LYS A 137 -13.93 20.70 14.83
CA LYS A 137 -13.01 20.11 15.82
C LYS A 137 -11.84 19.41 15.15
N TRP A 138 -10.98 20.18 14.49
CA TRP A 138 -9.77 19.67 13.86
C TRP A 138 -8.76 19.18 14.90
N ASP A 139 -8.11 18.07 14.59
CA ASP A 139 -7.06 17.48 15.40
C ASP A 139 -5.68 17.91 14.87
N TYR A 140 -5.05 18.85 15.55
CA TYR A 140 -3.75 19.40 15.16
C TYR A 140 -2.60 18.38 15.27
N THR A 141 -2.71 17.36 16.12
CA THR A 141 -1.75 16.25 16.18
C THR A 141 -1.77 15.48 14.85
N ARG A 142 -2.96 15.24 14.30
CA ARG A 142 -3.15 14.57 13.00
C ARG A 142 -2.85 15.48 11.81
N LEU A 143 -3.22 16.76 11.88
CA LEU A 143 -2.81 17.73 10.86
C LEU A 143 -1.28 17.83 10.78
N SER A 144 -0.58 17.76 11.91
CA SER A 144 0.88 17.83 11.94
C SER A 144 1.56 16.70 11.14
N CYS A 145 0.95 15.52 11.00
CA CYS A 145 1.47 14.47 10.12
C CYS A 145 0.82 14.44 8.72
N ASN A 146 -0.12 15.33 8.43
CA ASN A 146 -0.80 15.39 7.14
C ASN A 146 0.12 16.02 6.07
N PRO A 147 0.30 15.38 4.90
CA PRO A 147 1.21 15.87 3.86
C PRO A 147 0.75 17.17 3.18
N ASN A 148 -0.47 17.64 3.42
CA ASN A 148 -0.89 18.97 2.97
C ASN A 148 -0.47 20.09 3.95
N ILE A 149 0.05 19.75 5.12
CA ILE A 149 0.63 20.71 6.07
C ILE A 149 2.13 20.81 5.81
N THR A 150 2.55 21.99 5.38
CA THR A 150 3.95 22.32 5.11
C THR A 150 4.57 23.11 6.25
N TRP A 151 5.90 23.13 6.33
CA TRP A 151 6.59 23.98 7.30
C TRP A 151 6.22 25.47 7.15
N LYS A 152 6.02 25.95 5.92
CA LYS A 152 5.57 27.32 5.65
C LYS A 152 4.21 27.63 6.30
N ILE A 153 3.28 26.68 6.26
CA ILE A 153 1.96 26.81 6.90
C ILE A 153 2.13 26.90 8.42
N ILE A 154 2.93 26.01 9.01
CA ILE A 154 3.19 26.00 10.46
C ILE A 154 3.81 27.33 10.89
N LYS A 155 4.86 27.80 10.20
CA LYS A 155 5.57 29.05 10.51
C LYS A 155 4.67 30.29 10.43
N ALA A 156 3.68 30.28 9.52
CA ALA A 156 2.72 31.38 9.39
C ALA A 156 1.59 31.34 10.46
N ASN A 157 1.42 30.21 11.16
CA ASN A 157 0.30 29.96 12.07
C ASN A 157 0.78 29.31 13.37
N LEU A 158 1.82 29.87 13.99
CA LEU A 158 2.44 29.35 15.22
C LEU A 158 1.53 29.47 16.46
N ASP A 159 0.42 30.20 16.36
CA ASP A 159 -0.62 30.28 17.40
C ASP A 159 -1.41 28.97 17.55
N LYS A 160 -1.31 28.05 16.58
CA LYS A 160 -2.00 26.76 16.60
C LYS A 160 -1.20 25.70 17.35
N PRO A 161 -1.88 24.71 17.97
CA PRO A 161 -1.22 23.68 18.78
C PRO A 161 -0.60 22.58 17.91
N TRP A 162 0.38 22.93 17.07
CA TRP A 162 1.12 21.98 16.24
C TRP A 162 1.93 21.01 17.10
N ASP A 163 2.01 19.75 16.67
CA ASP A 163 2.81 18.70 17.29
C ASP A 163 4.08 18.47 16.45
N PHE A 164 5.20 19.05 16.88
CA PHE A 164 6.47 18.95 16.14
C PHE A 164 7.07 17.54 16.18
N LYS A 165 6.78 16.75 17.23
CA LYS A 165 7.12 15.31 17.25
C LYS A 165 6.40 14.57 16.13
N ARG A 166 5.13 14.86 15.88
CA ARG A 166 4.38 14.24 14.76
C ARG A 166 4.79 14.80 13.42
N PHE A 167 5.06 16.11 13.33
CA PHE A 167 5.56 16.74 12.12
C PHE A 167 6.94 16.19 11.71
N SER A 168 7.74 15.68 12.65
CA SER A 168 9.01 14.99 12.36
C SER A 168 8.88 13.83 11.36
N ASN A 169 7.72 13.16 11.28
CA ASN A 169 7.44 12.10 10.31
C ASN A 169 6.71 12.61 9.04
N ASN A 170 6.44 13.92 8.94
CA ASN A 170 5.75 14.51 7.82
C ASN A 170 6.70 14.63 6.62
N ILE A 171 6.21 14.30 5.42
CA ILE A 171 6.95 14.44 4.15
C ILE A 171 7.45 15.88 3.89
N ASN A 172 6.87 16.88 4.54
CA ASN A 172 7.30 18.28 4.43
C ASN A 172 8.25 18.73 5.53
N ALA A 173 8.61 17.86 6.48
CA ALA A 173 9.72 18.13 7.40
C ALA A 173 11.04 17.80 6.70
N SER A 174 11.90 18.80 6.56
CA SER A 174 13.26 18.63 6.05
C SER A 174 14.29 18.73 7.18
N TRP A 175 15.49 18.20 6.94
CA TRP A 175 16.61 18.38 7.87
C TRP A 175 16.95 19.87 8.08
N GLU A 176 16.84 20.69 7.02
CA GLU A 176 17.03 22.14 7.11
C GLU A 176 16.04 22.79 8.08
N ASN A 177 14.76 22.39 8.07
CA ASN A 177 13.79 22.91 9.03
C ASN A 177 14.18 22.58 10.48
N VAL A 178 14.73 21.39 10.72
CA VAL A 178 15.21 20.97 12.04
C VAL A 178 16.42 21.80 12.46
N CYS A 179 17.39 22.01 11.57
CA CYS A 179 18.60 22.79 11.85
C CYS A 179 18.31 24.27 12.10
N GLU A 180 17.39 24.87 11.34
CA GLU A 180 17.03 26.28 11.47
C GLU A 180 16.16 26.57 12.69
N ASN A 181 15.46 25.56 13.22
CA ASN A 181 14.49 25.72 14.30
C ASN A 181 14.69 24.65 15.39
N PRO A 182 15.88 24.60 16.04
CA PRO A 182 16.24 23.56 17.00
C PRO A 182 15.50 23.68 18.35
N GLU A 183 14.80 24.79 18.59
CA GLU A 183 14.04 25.04 19.82
C GLU A 183 12.78 24.18 19.95
N TYR A 184 12.28 23.63 18.84
CA TYR A 184 11.11 22.75 18.84
C TYR A 184 11.48 21.31 19.19
N ASP A 185 10.50 20.58 19.74
CA ASP A 185 10.70 19.23 20.27
C ASP A 185 10.67 18.14 19.19
N TRP A 186 11.54 18.27 18.18
CA TRP A 186 11.70 17.31 17.09
C TRP A 186 11.99 15.88 17.60
N SER A 187 11.34 14.90 16.99
CA SER A 187 11.58 13.48 17.28
C SER A 187 12.58 12.91 16.28
N TYR A 188 13.86 12.82 16.67
CA TYR A 188 14.92 12.22 15.85
C TYR A 188 14.64 10.75 15.50
N GLY A 189 13.96 10.01 16.37
CA GLY A 189 13.49 8.67 16.04
C GLY A 189 12.50 8.69 14.87
N LEU A 190 11.48 9.54 14.90
CA LEU A 190 10.51 9.65 13.80
C LEU A 190 11.12 10.29 12.54
N LEU A 191 12.07 11.20 12.68
CA LEU A 191 12.87 11.71 11.56
C LEU A 191 13.63 10.58 10.87
N SER A 192 14.08 9.53 11.57
CA SER A 192 14.70 8.36 10.93
C SER A 192 13.75 7.64 9.96
N LEU A 193 12.42 7.71 10.13
CA LEU A 193 11.44 7.19 9.15
C LEU A 193 11.23 8.13 7.96
N ASN A 194 11.56 9.41 8.11
CA ASN A 194 11.21 10.44 7.18
C ASN A 194 12.03 10.30 5.87
N PRO A 195 11.39 10.25 4.70
CA PRO A 195 12.08 10.10 3.42
C PRO A 195 12.92 11.32 3.02
N ASN A 196 12.86 12.45 3.73
CA ASN A 196 13.82 13.56 3.53
C ASN A 196 15.09 13.41 4.38
N ILE A 197 15.13 12.43 5.28
CA ILE A 197 16.30 12.13 6.11
C ILE A 197 17.03 10.97 5.47
N THR A 198 18.23 11.26 4.97
CA THR A 198 19.11 10.26 4.36
C THR A 198 20.01 9.64 5.42
N PHE A 199 20.51 8.44 5.14
CA PHE A 199 21.51 7.79 6.00
C PHE A 199 22.78 8.64 6.16
N LYS A 200 23.16 9.40 5.11
CA LYS A 200 24.29 10.34 5.16
C LYS A 200 24.07 11.43 6.20
N ILE A 201 22.87 12.03 6.25
CA ILE A 201 22.52 13.04 7.27
C ILE A 201 22.69 12.48 8.68
N MET A 202 22.22 11.25 8.92
CA MET A 202 22.38 10.59 10.23
C MET A 202 23.86 10.38 10.58
N LYS A 203 24.68 9.91 9.64
CA LYS A 203 26.12 9.71 9.83
C LYS A 203 26.89 10.99 10.10
N GLU A 204 26.54 12.09 9.43
CA GLU A 204 27.17 13.39 9.62
C GLU A 204 26.73 14.08 10.91
N ASN A 205 25.64 13.62 11.54
CA ASN A 205 25.06 14.20 12.74
C ASN A 205 24.81 13.16 13.85
N PRO A 206 25.84 12.43 14.31
CA PRO A 206 25.70 11.30 15.23
C PRO A 206 25.33 11.72 16.66
N GLN A 207 25.39 13.01 16.99
CA GLN A 207 25.03 13.54 18.30
C GLN A 207 23.55 13.39 18.64
N HIS A 208 22.69 13.20 17.64
CA HIS A 208 21.26 13.07 17.83
C HIS A 208 20.85 11.62 18.06
N ASN A 209 19.77 11.43 18.83
CA ASN A 209 19.25 10.12 19.16
C ASN A 209 18.42 9.53 18.00
N TRP A 210 19.11 9.18 16.91
CA TRP A 210 18.52 8.53 15.75
C TRP A 210 18.07 7.11 16.07
N SER A 211 17.04 6.64 15.38
CA SER A 211 16.53 5.28 15.54
C SER A 211 16.94 4.39 14.38
N TYR A 212 17.88 3.48 14.62
CA TYR A 212 18.28 2.46 13.65
C TYR A 212 17.17 1.44 13.37
N TYR A 213 16.26 1.24 14.33
CA TYR A 213 15.03 0.48 14.11
C TYR A 213 14.15 1.15 13.04
N PHE A 214 13.97 2.46 13.14
CA PHE A 214 13.10 3.19 12.23
C PHE A 214 13.74 3.45 10.87
N ILE A 215 15.03 3.79 10.80
CA ILE A 215 15.71 3.99 9.51
C ILE A 215 15.65 2.72 8.64
N SER A 216 15.59 1.52 9.22
CA SER A 216 15.41 0.28 8.46
C SER A 216 14.13 0.23 7.62
N PHE A 217 13.10 0.99 7.98
CA PHE A 217 11.87 1.13 7.17
C PHE A 217 11.90 2.29 6.17
N ASN A 218 12.91 3.15 6.25
CA ASN A 218 12.99 4.35 5.42
C ASN A 218 13.19 3.95 3.94
N ILE A 219 12.41 4.58 3.07
CA ILE A 219 12.38 4.29 1.63
C ILE A 219 13.72 4.61 0.93
N ASN A 220 14.59 5.40 1.54
CA ASN A 220 15.91 5.69 1.00
C ASN A 220 16.95 4.62 1.31
N ILE A 221 16.67 3.70 2.24
CA ILE A 221 17.60 2.61 2.56
C ILE A 221 17.52 1.56 1.46
N THR A 222 18.66 1.33 0.81
CA THR A 222 18.85 0.32 -0.22
C THR A 222 19.83 -0.74 0.26
N TRP A 223 19.84 -1.90 -0.40
CA TRP A 223 20.81 -2.95 -0.11
C TRP A 223 22.26 -2.48 -0.26
N ASN A 224 22.55 -1.61 -1.23
CA ASN A 224 23.88 -1.04 -1.43
C ASN A 224 24.34 -0.22 -0.22
N ILE A 225 23.46 0.62 0.34
CA ILE A 225 23.77 1.39 1.56
C ILE A 225 24.10 0.44 2.73
N ILE A 226 23.41 -0.70 2.83
CA ILE A 226 23.65 -1.65 3.91
C ILE A 226 25.04 -2.29 3.77
N ILE A 227 25.39 -2.80 2.58
CA ILE A 227 26.67 -3.48 2.34
C ILE A 227 27.87 -2.52 2.39
N GLU A 228 27.70 -1.25 2.00
CA GLU A 228 28.74 -0.23 2.08
C GLU A 228 28.98 0.25 3.52
N ASN A 229 28.08 -0.08 4.46
CA ASN A 229 28.12 0.39 5.84
C ASN A 229 27.92 -0.78 6.83
N PRO A 230 28.80 -1.79 6.83
CA PRO A 230 28.63 -3.03 7.59
C PRO A 230 28.70 -2.84 9.11
N ASP A 231 29.41 -1.81 9.58
CA ASP A 231 29.57 -1.51 11.01
C ASP A 231 28.36 -0.78 11.62
N THR A 232 27.30 -0.58 10.84
CA THR A 232 26.07 0.05 11.32
C THR A 232 25.18 -1.01 11.96
N ASP A 233 24.51 -0.66 13.06
CA ASP A 233 23.57 -1.52 13.78
C ASP A 233 22.24 -1.71 13.01
N TRP A 234 22.33 -2.27 11.81
CA TRP A 234 21.19 -2.54 10.95
C TRP A 234 20.24 -3.55 11.59
N VAL A 235 18.97 -3.17 11.70
CA VAL A 235 17.92 -4.04 12.24
C VAL A 235 17.36 -4.90 11.11
N PHE A 236 18.04 -6.01 10.78
CA PHE A 236 17.71 -6.88 9.64
C PHE A 236 16.27 -7.41 9.66
N ILE A 237 15.73 -7.68 10.85
CA ILE A 237 14.35 -8.13 11.02
C ILE A 237 13.33 -7.12 10.48
N GLU A 238 13.68 -5.82 10.47
CA GLU A 238 12.85 -4.76 9.91
C GLU A 238 13.23 -4.40 8.48
N LEU A 239 14.51 -4.51 8.12
CA LEU A 239 14.97 -4.31 6.74
C LEU A 239 14.25 -5.22 5.75
N ILE A 240 13.98 -6.48 6.12
CA ILE A 240 13.25 -7.40 5.23
C ILE A 240 11.81 -6.94 4.93
N SER A 241 11.25 -6.02 5.74
CA SER A 241 9.94 -5.38 5.51
C SER A 241 10.04 -4.15 4.59
N ASN A 242 11.24 -3.67 4.29
CA ASN A 242 11.48 -2.53 3.41
C ASN A 242 11.27 -2.92 1.94
N ALA A 243 10.53 -2.10 1.18
CA ALA A 243 10.22 -2.37 -0.21
C ALA A 243 11.45 -2.49 -1.12
N ASN A 244 12.58 -1.90 -0.73
CA ASN A 244 13.84 -1.99 -1.46
C ASN A 244 14.59 -3.31 -1.22
N ILE A 245 14.22 -4.08 -0.20
CA ILE A 245 14.74 -5.44 0.02
C ILE A 245 13.84 -6.39 -0.77
N THR A 246 14.16 -6.56 -2.04
CA THR A 246 13.37 -7.35 -2.99
C THR A 246 13.57 -8.86 -2.80
N PRO A 247 12.63 -9.71 -3.28
CA PRO A 247 12.83 -11.16 -3.32
C PRO A 247 14.14 -11.61 -3.96
N LYS A 248 14.64 -10.88 -4.97
CA LYS A 248 15.93 -11.16 -5.60
C LYS A 248 17.08 -11.00 -4.61
N ILE A 249 17.12 -9.87 -3.90
CA ILE A 249 18.14 -9.60 -2.86
C ILE A 249 18.07 -10.66 -1.76
N ILE A 250 16.86 -11.02 -1.32
CA ILE A 250 16.66 -12.05 -0.29
C ILE A 250 17.22 -13.40 -0.75
N ASN A 251 16.93 -13.82 -1.97
CA ASN A 251 17.40 -15.11 -2.50
C ASN A 251 18.91 -15.14 -2.71
N GLU A 252 19.51 -14.04 -3.18
CA GLU A 252 20.97 -13.92 -3.35
C GLU A 252 21.72 -13.88 -2.01
N ASN A 253 21.05 -13.52 -0.92
CA ASN A 253 21.62 -13.38 0.42
C ASN A 253 20.85 -14.21 1.46
N ILE A 254 20.42 -15.42 1.06
CA ILE A 254 19.46 -16.20 1.86
C ILE A 254 19.99 -16.56 3.25
N ASP A 255 21.29 -16.78 3.41
CA ASP A 255 21.90 -17.08 4.71
C ASP A 255 21.69 -15.95 5.73
N THR A 256 21.66 -14.70 5.26
CA THR A 256 21.38 -13.52 6.10
C THR A 256 19.90 -13.45 6.50
N PHE A 257 18.99 -13.78 5.57
CA PHE A 257 17.55 -13.55 5.77
C PHE A 257 16.78 -14.79 6.24
N TYR A 258 17.32 -16.00 6.15
CA TYR A 258 16.55 -17.24 6.31
C TYR A 258 15.84 -17.34 7.67
N THR A 259 16.51 -16.95 8.75
CA THR A 259 15.97 -17.01 10.12
C THR A 259 14.84 -15.99 10.34
N ILE A 260 14.92 -14.84 9.65
CA ILE A 260 13.96 -13.73 9.75
C ILE A 260 12.97 -13.67 8.59
N LEU A 261 13.02 -14.63 7.66
CA LEU A 261 12.24 -14.63 6.42
C LEU A 261 10.73 -14.46 6.64
N LYS A 262 10.20 -14.96 7.76
CA LYS A 262 8.79 -14.79 8.13
C LYS A 262 8.33 -13.32 8.15
N ASN A 263 9.24 -12.37 8.41
CA ASN A 263 8.90 -10.95 8.47
C ASN A 263 8.72 -10.33 7.08
N PHE A 264 9.13 -11.01 6.00
CA PHE A 264 8.84 -10.55 4.65
C PHE A 264 7.33 -10.40 4.38
N GLN A 265 6.45 -11.02 5.16
CA GLN A 265 5.00 -10.80 5.06
C GLN A 265 4.57 -9.34 5.28
N TYR A 266 5.39 -8.54 5.97
CA TYR A 266 5.16 -7.10 6.15
C TYR A 266 5.75 -6.26 5.01
N ASN A 267 6.49 -6.88 4.09
CA ASN A 267 7.14 -6.19 2.99
C ASN A 267 6.09 -5.54 2.08
N LYS A 268 6.29 -4.25 1.83
CA LYS A 268 5.41 -3.47 0.96
C LYS A 268 6.02 -3.28 -0.43
N LEU A 269 6.41 -4.39 -1.04
CA LEU A 269 7.14 -4.45 -2.33
C LEU A 269 6.50 -3.59 -3.43
N ASN A 270 5.17 -3.51 -3.45
CA ASN A 270 4.43 -2.65 -4.37
C ASN A 270 4.83 -1.17 -4.28
N TYR A 271 5.37 -0.65 -3.17
CA TYR A 271 5.83 0.75 -3.07
C TYR A 271 7.24 0.98 -3.60
N ASN A 272 7.96 -0.06 -4.04
CA ASN A 272 9.25 0.14 -4.68
C ASN A 272 9.07 0.71 -6.11
N ASP A 273 9.94 1.66 -6.49
CA ASP A 273 9.84 2.45 -7.72
C ASP A 273 9.74 1.59 -8.99
N TYR A 274 10.44 0.45 -9.03
CA TYR A 274 10.36 -0.46 -10.17
C TYR A 274 8.95 -1.04 -10.34
N PHE A 275 8.30 -1.45 -9.24
CA PHE A 275 6.95 -2.01 -9.27
C PHE A 275 5.88 -0.95 -9.54
N GLN A 276 6.19 0.32 -9.30
CA GLN A 276 5.34 1.44 -9.70
C GLN A 276 5.59 1.93 -11.13
N SER A 277 6.71 1.53 -11.75
CA SER A 277 7.12 1.99 -13.06
C SER A 277 6.13 1.61 -14.18
N ARG A 278 6.06 2.47 -15.20
CA ARG A 278 5.25 2.22 -16.40
C ARG A 278 5.67 0.94 -17.13
N ILE A 279 6.95 0.59 -17.06
CA ILE A 279 7.52 -0.62 -17.67
C ILE A 279 6.96 -1.86 -17.00
N TYR A 280 7.02 -1.92 -15.66
CA TYR A 280 6.49 -3.05 -14.91
C TYR A 280 4.98 -3.20 -15.12
N LYS A 281 4.21 -2.10 -14.98
CA LYS A 281 2.76 -2.10 -15.20
C LYS A 281 2.38 -2.61 -16.60
N LYS A 282 3.07 -2.14 -17.66
CA LYS A 282 2.87 -2.63 -19.03
C LYS A 282 3.13 -4.14 -19.17
N ARG A 283 4.21 -4.64 -18.57
CA ARG A 283 4.53 -6.09 -18.58
C ARG A 283 3.45 -6.91 -17.88
N MET A 284 2.93 -6.42 -16.76
CA MET A 284 1.85 -7.08 -16.02
C MET A 284 0.55 -7.10 -16.82
N THR A 285 0.16 -5.99 -17.44
CA THR A 285 -1.00 -5.93 -18.34
C THR A 285 -0.84 -6.90 -19.53
N ALA A 286 0.34 -6.95 -20.15
CA ALA A 286 0.61 -7.89 -21.24
C ALA A 286 0.48 -9.37 -20.79
N GLN A 287 0.96 -9.71 -19.59
CA GLN A 287 0.77 -11.05 -19.01
C GLN A 287 -0.69 -11.36 -18.72
N MET A 288 -1.46 -10.39 -18.21
CA MET A 288 -2.90 -10.54 -17.97
C MET A 288 -3.65 -10.74 -19.28
N HIS A 289 -3.38 -9.93 -20.29
CA HIS A 289 -3.96 -10.08 -21.62
C HIS A 289 -3.62 -11.46 -22.19
N SER A 290 -2.34 -11.85 -22.20
CA SER A 290 -1.92 -13.18 -22.64
C SER A 290 -2.67 -14.30 -21.91
N ALA A 291 -2.87 -14.20 -20.59
CA ALA A 291 -3.65 -15.19 -19.83
C ALA A 291 -5.13 -15.23 -20.23
N ILE A 292 -5.77 -14.08 -20.44
CA ILE A 292 -7.17 -13.97 -20.90
C ILE A 292 -7.30 -14.54 -22.31
N TYR A 293 -6.38 -14.19 -23.22
CA TYR A 293 -6.36 -14.72 -24.58
C TYR A 293 -6.15 -16.24 -24.58
N CYS A 294 -5.22 -16.77 -23.80
CA CYS A 294 -5.05 -18.22 -23.65
C CYS A 294 -6.33 -18.90 -23.14
N GLU A 295 -7.04 -18.31 -22.18
CA GLU A 295 -8.33 -18.84 -21.68
C GLU A 295 -9.44 -18.78 -22.74
N LEU A 296 -9.54 -17.67 -23.49
CA LEU A 296 -10.48 -17.52 -24.60
C LEU A 296 -10.19 -18.52 -25.72
N ILE A 297 -8.91 -18.73 -26.05
CA ILE A 297 -8.45 -19.72 -27.03
C ILE A 297 -8.81 -21.13 -26.55
N GLN A 298 -8.57 -21.47 -25.27
CA GLN A 298 -8.97 -22.77 -24.71
C GLN A 298 -10.50 -22.99 -24.75
N ARG A 299 -11.30 -21.95 -24.48
CA ARG A 299 -12.77 -22.01 -24.58
C ARG A 299 -13.26 -22.13 -26.02
N ALA A 300 -12.57 -21.50 -26.97
CA ALA A 300 -12.89 -21.52 -28.40
C ALA A 300 -12.45 -22.84 -29.08
N CYS A 301 -11.28 -23.38 -28.73
CA CYS A 301 -10.74 -24.66 -29.23
C CYS A 301 -11.43 -25.88 -28.54
N THR A 302 -12.74 -25.84 -28.28
CA THR A 302 -13.52 -27.04 -27.94
C THR A 302 -14.09 -27.68 -29.22
N PRO A 303 -14.29 -29.01 -29.29
CA PRO A 303 -14.78 -29.68 -30.51
C PRO A 303 -16.09 -29.10 -31.08
N ALA A 304 -16.90 -28.46 -30.23
CA ALA A 304 -18.19 -27.87 -30.60
C ALA A 304 -18.12 -26.41 -31.10
N ARG A 305 -16.99 -25.70 -30.95
CA ARG A 305 -16.92 -24.24 -31.19
C ARG A 305 -15.79 -23.76 -32.09
N LEU A 306 -15.08 -24.66 -32.77
CA LEU A 306 -13.97 -24.31 -33.66
C LEU A 306 -14.33 -23.28 -34.79
N TYR A 307 -15.62 -23.03 -35.05
CA TYR A 307 -16.11 -22.11 -36.09
C TYR A 307 -16.89 -20.91 -35.57
N GLN A 308 -17.04 -20.71 -34.26
CA GLN A 308 -17.76 -19.57 -33.72
C GLN A 308 -16.93 -18.88 -32.63
N TRP A 309 -16.35 -17.73 -33.04
CA TRP A 309 -15.54 -16.75 -32.30
C TRP A 309 -14.02 -16.98 -32.26
N ASN A 310 -13.28 -16.14 -33.01
CA ASN A 310 -12.01 -15.52 -32.61
C ASN A 310 -11.41 -14.62 -33.73
N GLU A 311 -12.13 -13.59 -34.19
CA GLU A 311 -11.59 -12.72 -35.27
C GLU A 311 -10.35 -11.91 -34.85
N GLY A 312 -10.08 -11.70 -33.55
CA GLY A 312 -8.86 -11.01 -33.10
C GLY A 312 -7.73 -11.93 -32.62
N ALA A 313 -8.06 -13.06 -31.96
CA ALA A 313 -7.04 -13.83 -31.23
C ALA A 313 -6.07 -14.60 -32.15
N ALA A 314 -6.52 -15.06 -33.32
CA ALA A 314 -5.67 -15.71 -34.30
C ALA A 314 -4.72 -14.73 -35.01
N GLU A 315 -5.12 -13.46 -35.12
CA GLU A 315 -4.31 -12.39 -35.70
C GLU A 315 -3.30 -11.83 -34.69
N ASP A 316 -3.73 -11.63 -33.45
CA ASP A 316 -2.91 -11.01 -32.39
C ASP A 316 -1.88 -11.99 -31.78
N PHE A 317 -2.18 -13.29 -31.69
CA PHE A 317 -1.34 -14.31 -31.03
C PHE A 317 -1.30 -15.65 -31.81
N PRO A 318 -0.72 -15.66 -33.02
CA PRO A 318 -0.84 -16.78 -33.95
C PRO A 318 -0.14 -18.07 -33.50
N GLU A 319 0.99 -17.98 -32.80
CA GLU A 319 1.76 -19.16 -32.36
C GLU A 319 1.05 -19.91 -31.21
N GLU A 320 0.60 -19.19 -30.19
CA GLU A 320 -0.14 -19.74 -29.05
C GLU A 320 -1.50 -20.30 -29.46
N TYR A 321 -2.18 -19.64 -30.41
CA TYR A 321 -3.43 -20.12 -30.99
C TYR A 321 -3.24 -21.49 -31.68
N LEU A 322 -2.24 -21.61 -32.54
CA LEU A 322 -1.94 -22.86 -33.25
C LEU A 322 -1.51 -23.97 -32.28
N GLN A 323 -0.72 -23.64 -31.27
CA GLN A 323 -0.24 -24.60 -30.28
C GLN A 323 -1.39 -25.15 -29.42
N GLU A 324 -2.31 -24.31 -28.94
CA GLU A 324 -3.46 -24.78 -28.14
C GLU A 324 -4.47 -25.56 -28.97
N CYS A 325 -4.86 -25.07 -30.15
CA CYS A 325 -5.81 -25.79 -31.01
C CYS A 325 -5.25 -27.13 -31.51
N SER A 326 -3.93 -27.31 -31.59
CA SER A 326 -3.31 -28.59 -31.93
C SER A 326 -3.58 -29.72 -30.91
N LYS A 327 -3.92 -29.37 -29.66
CA LYS A 327 -4.23 -30.34 -28.60
C LYS A 327 -5.60 -30.99 -28.73
N TYR A 328 -6.45 -30.45 -29.62
CA TYR A 328 -7.83 -30.89 -29.84
C TYR A 328 -8.07 -31.43 -31.26
N LYS A 329 -6.99 -31.67 -32.03
CA LYS A 329 -7.03 -32.27 -33.37
C LYS A 329 -7.06 -33.79 -33.34
#